data_AF-A0A7V9CKZ7-F1
#
_entry.id   AF-A0A7V9CKZ7-F1
#
_cell.length_a   1.000
_cell.length_b   1.000
_cell.length_c   1.000
_cell.angle_alpha   90.00
_cell.angle_beta   90.00
_cell.angle_gamma   90.00
#
_symmetry.space_group_name_H-M   'P 1'
#
loop_
_entity.id
_entity.type
_entity.pdbx_description
1 polymer ?
#
loop_
_entity_poly.entity_id
_entity_poly.type
_entity_poly.pdbx_seq_one_letter_code
_entity_poly.pdbx_strand_id
1 'polypeptide(L)'
;MRIPALKLPIKRGALLAIANWPVVVLQFIAEATFKILLAVPVVGGTFLVALALNQDVEDVLGDELDLRQSATGVAASLLEHPAALASFLAAIVVVVLGGSALMFMLKGGTLAVLVDAQRHAGPVERYPVRLALLRRAARTDVEVFLAGTRRLRRRFLRLGAFLLVVYTLSGGLYLAVVVAGYRAVGDDGFLVGWTVIAALCSGLLVAWVTLVNTTYLLVQVVMAARDLSVRAAAGEVLRLLRGDTVRMLGIFAVTAGLVGVATLASLVATAGLGLISFVPFVGLTVLPLQLVAWLLRGLVFQYLGLTSAGAYLSLYDPPIGSTATTRVGEVPA
;
A
#
# COMPACT_ATOMS: atom_id res chain seq x y z
N MET A 1 -14.14 2.11 -25.26
CA MET A 1 -13.28 1.22 -24.43
C MET A 1 -14.02 -0.10 -24.24
N ARG A 2 -13.56 -1.22 -24.82
CA ARG A 2 -14.30 -2.49 -24.70
C ARG A 2 -13.96 -3.15 -23.36
N ILE A 3 -14.91 -3.10 -22.41
CA ILE A 3 -14.89 -3.79 -21.11
C ILE A 3 -14.29 -5.22 -21.13
N PRO A 4 -14.50 -6.08 -22.15
CA PRO A 4 -13.86 -7.40 -22.20
C PRO A 4 -12.32 -7.39 -22.23
N ALA A 5 -11.67 -6.32 -22.70
CA ALA A 5 -10.21 -6.24 -22.80
C ALA A 5 -9.51 -6.13 -21.43
N LEU A 6 -10.21 -5.64 -20.40
CA LEU A 6 -9.67 -5.52 -19.03
C LEU A 6 -9.97 -6.74 -18.16
N LYS A 7 -11.05 -7.47 -18.46
CA LYS A 7 -11.49 -8.63 -17.68
C LYS A 7 -10.44 -9.75 -17.65
N LEU A 8 -9.79 -10.02 -18.78
CA LEU A 8 -8.81 -11.09 -18.92
C LEU A 8 -7.54 -10.85 -18.06
N PRO A 9 -6.86 -9.70 -18.15
CA PRO A 9 -5.72 -9.37 -17.27
C PRO A 9 -6.05 -9.44 -15.78
N ILE A 10 -7.20 -8.87 -15.37
CA ILE A 10 -7.61 -8.84 -13.97
C ILE A 10 -7.93 -10.25 -13.47
N LYS A 11 -8.67 -11.04 -14.24
CA LYS A 11 -8.96 -12.46 -13.90
C LYS A 11 -7.67 -13.26 -13.77
N ARG A 12 -6.70 -13.06 -14.66
CA ARG A 12 -5.41 -13.75 -14.58
C ARG A 12 -4.63 -13.36 -13.32
N GLY A 13 -4.49 -12.06 -13.06
CA GLY A 13 -3.84 -11.57 -11.85
C GLY A 13 -4.47 -12.11 -10.57
N ALA A 14 -5.80 -12.15 -10.54
CA ALA A 14 -6.57 -12.72 -9.44
C ALA A 14 -6.27 -14.20 -9.22
N LEU A 15 -6.30 -15.00 -10.29
CA LEU A 15 -5.99 -16.44 -10.23
C LEU A 15 -4.55 -16.71 -9.80
N LEU A 16 -3.59 -15.89 -10.25
CA LEU A 16 -2.19 -16.01 -9.83
C LEU A 16 -2.00 -15.67 -8.36
N ALA A 17 -2.67 -14.63 -7.86
CA ALA A 17 -2.66 -14.25 -6.46
C ALA A 17 -3.33 -15.32 -5.57
N ILE A 18 -4.42 -15.93 -6.02
CA ILE A 18 -5.06 -17.08 -5.34
C ILE A 18 -4.12 -18.29 -5.31
N ALA A 19 -3.51 -18.64 -6.45
CA ALA A 19 -2.61 -19.78 -6.53
C ALA A 19 -1.38 -19.62 -5.62
N ASN A 20 -0.97 -18.38 -5.35
CA ASN A 20 0.17 -18.03 -4.51
C ASN A 20 -0.28 -17.31 -3.21
N TRP A 21 -1.41 -17.75 -2.64
CA TRP A 21 -1.96 -17.20 -1.40
C TRP A 21 -1.00 -17.14 -0.20
N PRO A 22 0.00 -18.04 0.00
CA PRO A 22 0.89 -17.91 1.15
C PRO A 22 1.74 -16.63 1.08
N VAL A 23 2.00 -16.13 -0.13
CA VAL A 23 2.70 -14.85 -0.32
C VAL A 23 1.81 -13.66 0.08
N VAL A 24 0.50 -13.75 -0.14
CA VAL A 24 -0.49 -12.75 0.33
C VAL A 24 -0.46 -12.68 1.85
N VAL A 25 -0.46 -13.84 2.51
CA VAL A 25 -0.39 -13.94 3.98
C VAL A 25 0.93 -13.40 4.51
N LEU A 26 2.06 -13.73 3.86
CA LEU A 26 3.37 -13.21 4.25
C LEU A 26 3.42 -11.68 4.16
N GLN A 27 2.88 -11.09 3.08
CA GLN A 27 2.79 -9.63 2.96
C GLN A 27 1.90 -9.00 4.01
N PHE A 28 0.76 -9.64 4.32
CA PHE A 28 -0.14 -9.18 5.36
C PHE A 28 0.55 -9.18 6.73
N ILE A 29 1.22 -10.29 7.10
CA ILE A 29 1.95 -10.40 8.37
C ILE A 29 3.03 -9.33 8.44
N ALA A 30 3.83 -9.16 7.39
CA ALA A 30 4.91 -8.18 7.39
C ALA A 30 4.38 -6.73 7.53
N GLU A 31 3.29 -6.39 6.84
CA GLU A 31 2.68 -5.06 6.96
C GLU A 31 2.08 -4.85 8.37
N ALA A 32 1.41 -5.86 8.92
CA ALA A 32 0.86 -5.81 10.27
C ALA A 32 1.97 -5.65 11.32
N THR A 33 3.03 -6.45 11.23
CA THR A 33 4.20 -6.36 12.12
C THR A 33 4.87 -5.00 12.01
N PHE A 34 5.03 -4.44 10.80
CA PHE A 34 5.57 -3.09 10.63
C PHE A 34 4.72 -2.03 11.33
N LYS A 35 3.38 -2.09 11.18
CA LYS A 35 2.46 -1.16 11.85
C LYS A 35 2.54 -1.27 13.37
N ILE A 36 2.60 -2.49 13.91
CA ILE A 36 2.76 -2.74 15.35
C ILE A 36 4.11 -2.21 15.84
N LEU A 37 5.19 -2.46 15.10
CA LEU A 37 6.52 -1.98 15.45
C LEU A 37 6.58 -0.45 15.45
N LEU A 38 5.84 0.21 14.54
CA LEU A 38 5.73 1.66 14.49
C LEU A 38 4.92 2.23 15.67
N ALA A 39 4.02 1.46 16.27
CA ALA A 39 3.32 1.87 17.48
C ALA A 39 4.24 1.94 18.70
N VAL A 40 5.32 1.14 18.74
CA VAL A 40 6.23 1.08 19.89
C VAL A 40 6.92 2.43 20.17
N PRO A 41 7.58 3.11 19.20
CA PRO A 41 8.14 4.44 19.43
C PRO A 41 7.08 5.49 19.77
N VAL A 42 5.86 5.37 19.22
CA VAL A 42 4.77 6.32 19.49
C VAL A 42 4.34 6.23 20.95
N VAL A 43 4.06 5.01 21.43
CA VAL A 43 3.69 4.77 22.83
C VAL A 43 4.87 5.09 23.75
N GLY A 44 6.09 4.67 23.41
CA GLY A 44 7.30 5.01 24.18
C GLY A 44 7.53 6.53 24.27
N GLY A 45 7.25 7.27 23.19
CA GLY A 45 7.33 8.72 23.15
C GLY A 45 6.32 9.41 24.05
N THR A 46 5.07 8.92 24.08
CA THR A 46 4.05 9.46 25.02
C THR A 46 4.45 9.25 26.47
N PHE A 47 5.01 8.07 26.81
CA PHE A 47 5.55 7.83 28.16
C PHE A 47 6.75 8.73 28.48
N LEU A 48 7.66 8.93 27.52
CA LEU A 48 8.82 9.83 27.69
C LEU A 48 8.39 11.27 28.00
N VAL A 49 7.34 11.75 27.34
CA VAL A 49 6.79 13.08 27.59
C VAL A 49 6.11 13.17 28.95
N ALA A 50 5.29 12.18 29.32
CA ALA A 50 4.66 12.14 30.64
C ALA A 50 5.70 12.19 31.76
N LEU A 51 6.77 11.39 31.63
CA LEU A 51 7.89 11.39 32.58
C LEU A 51 8.68 12.71 32.58
N ALA A 52 8.92 13.32 31.42
CA ALA A 52 9.64 14.59 31.32
C ALA A 52 8.86 15.77 31.95
N LEU A 53 7.53 15.74 31.84
CA LEU A 53 6.64 16.73 32.43
C LEU A 53 6.31 16.47 33.91
N ASN A 54 6.78 15.36 34.48
CA ASN A 54 6.42 14.89 35.82
C ASN A 54 4.90 14.85 36.03
N GLN A 55 4.17 14.48 34.97
CA GLN A 55 2.71 14.31 34.98
C GLN A 55 2.36 12.83 35.04
N ASP A 56 1.23 12.51 35.67
CA ASP A 56 0.71 11.16 35.65
C ASP A 56 0.30 10.79 34.22
N VAL A 57 0.62 9.57 33.81
CA VAL A 57 0.29 9.04 32.46
C VAL A 57 -1.21 9.11 32.18
N GLU A 58 -2.01 9.06 33.25
CA GLU A 58 -3.47 9.19 33.24
C GLU A 58 -3.93 10.62 32.93
N ASP A 59 -3.18 11.66 33.28
CA ASP A 59 -3.51 13.06 32.92
C ASP A 59 -3.17 13.38 31.45
N VAL A 60 -2.18 12.69 30.87
CA VAL A 60 -1.81 12.83 29.45
C VAL A 60 -2.74 12.00 28.54
N LEU A 61 -3.38 10.96 29.08
CA LEU A 61 -4.27 10.03 28.35
C LEU A 61 -5.76 10.14 28.75
N GLY A 62 -6.13 10.98 29.73
CA GLY A 62 -7.42 10.91 30.45
C GLY A 62 -8.52 11.88 30.02
N ASP A 63 -9.74 11.32 29.98
CA ASP A 63 -11.13 11.81 29.84
C ASP A 63 -11.52 12.82 28.74
N GLU A 64 -10.75 13.87 28.47
CA GLU A 64 -11.02 14.79 27.35
C GLU A 64 -10.03 14.50 26.21
N LEU A 65 -10.43 13.63 25.29
CA LEU A 65 -9.69 13.21 24.09
C LEU A 65 -9.52 14.35 23.06
N ASP A 66 -9.03 15.51 23.48
CA ASP A 66 -8.65 16.58 22.56
C ASP A 66 -7.22 16.28 22.03
N LEU A 67 -7.14 15.25 21.19
CA LEU A 67 -5.91 14.74 20.55
C LEU A 67 -5.03 15.85 19.96
N ARG A 68 -5.64 16.96 19.56
CA ARG A 68 -4.95 18.14 19.02
C ARG A 68 -4.18 18.91 20.09
N GLN A 69 -4.76 19.11 21.28
CA GLN A 69 -4.09 19.75 22.41
C GLN A 69 -3.00 18.84 22.97
N SER A 70 -3.25 17.54 23.13
CA SER A 70 -2.22 16.59 23.58
C SER A 70 -1.04 16.53 22.61
N ALA A 71 -1.29 16.48 21.29
CA ALA A 71 -0.21 16.44 20.29
C ALA A 71 0.62 17.73 20.26
N THR A 72 0.00 18.89 20.42
CA THR A 72 0.71 20.18 20.46
C THR A 72 1.48 20.37 21.77
N GLY A 73 0.93 19.96 22.91
CA GLY A 73 1.62 19.93 24.20
C GLY A 73 2.82 18.99 24.22
N VAL A 74 2.65 17.77 23.69
CA VAL A 74 3.73 16.78 23.52
C VAL A 74 4.85 17.34 22.64
N ALA A 75 4.50 18.00 21.52
CA ALA A 75 5.50 18.60 20.62
C ALA A 75 6.24 19.77 21.28
N ALA A 76 5.55 20.63 22.02
CA ALA A 76 6.17 21.74 22.74
C ALA A 76 7.13 21.25 23.84
N SER A 77 6.70 20.28 24.65
CA SER A 77 7.52 19.68 25.71
C SER A 77 8.76 18.96 25.16
N LEU A 78 8.63 18.23 24.05
CA LEU A 78 9.79 17.60 23.42
C LEU A 78 10.80 18.62 22.88
N LEU A 79 10.34 19.79 22.41
CA LEU A 79 11.24 20.85 21.98
C LEU A 79 12.05 21.46 23.13
N GLU A 80 11.50 21.47 24.35
CA GLU A 80 12.18 21.92 25.56
C GLU A 80 13.24 20.90 26.05
N HIS A 81 13.07 19.62 25.71
CA HIS A 81 13.97 18.54 26.09
C HIS A 81 14.67 17.90 24.86
N PRO A 82 15.78 18.48 24.36
CA PRO A 82 16.40 18.07 23.09
C PRO A 82 16.91 16.62 23.09
N ALA A 83 17.33 16.10 24.25
CA ALA A 83 17.76 14.70 24.39
C ALA A 83 16.60 13.71 24.23
N ALA A 84 15.42 14.03 24.77
CA ALA A 84 14.20 13.21 24.64
C ALA A 84 13.67 13.26 23.20
N LEU A 85 13.68 14.43 22.56
CA LEU A 85 13.35 14.57 21.14
C LEU A 85 14.30 13.76 20.25
N ALA A 86 15.61 13.84 20.51
CA ALA A 86 16.61 13.11 19.72
C ALA A 86 16.43 11.59 19.84
N SER A 87 16.17 11.06 21.05
CA SER A 87 15.95 9.62 21.25
C SER A 87 14.66 9.15 20.61
N PHE A 88 13.57 9.93 20.72
CA PHE A 88 12.29 9.65 20.06
C PHE A 88 12.42 9.63 18.53
N LEU A 89 13.05 10.66 17.96
CA LEU A 89 13.28 10.75 16.51
C LEU A 89 14.20 9.61 16.03
N ALA A 90 15.25 9.29 16.78
CA ALA A 90 16.12 8.16 16.45
C ALA A 90 15.36 6.84 16.44
N ALA A 91 14.50 6.59 17.43
CA ALA A 91 13.66 5.39 17.47
C ALA A 91 12.71 5.30 16.26
N ILE A 92 12.05 6.40 15.90
CA ILE A 92 11.19 6.45 14.71
C ILE A 92 12.00 6.16 13.45
N VAL A 93 13.15 6.83 13.27
CA VAL A 93 14.01 6.65 12.09
C VAL A 93 14.48 5.21 11.97
N VAL A 94 14.91 4.59 13.06
CA VAL A 94 15.35 3.18 13.06
C VAL A 94 14.22 2.25 12.64
N VAL A 95 13.03 2.40 13.23
CA VAL A 95 11.87 1.56 12.91
C VAL A 95 11.40 1.78 11.47
N VAL A 96 11.30 3.03 11.03
CA VAL A 96 10.86 3.38 9.68
C VAL A 96 11.85 2.86 8.64
N LEU A 97 13.15 3.10 8.80
CA LEU A 97 14.16 2.65 7.85
C LEU A 97 14.31 1.13 7.84
N GLY A 98 14.42 0.49 9.02
CA GLY A 98 14.55 -0.95 9.14
C GLY A 98 13.32 -1.69 8.64
N GLY A 99 12.14 -1.26 9.09
CA GLY A 99 10.85 -1.83 8.67
C GLY A 99 10.56 -1.62 7.18
N SER A 100 10.83 -0.43 6.64
CA SER A 100 10.68 -0.18 5.20
C SER A 100 11.64 -1.02 4.38
N ALA A 101 12.91 -1.14 4.79
CA ALA A 101 13.89 -1.98 4.12
C ALA A 101 13.44 -3.45 4.06
N LEU A 102 12.94 -3.98 5.17
CA LEU A 102 12.37 -5.33 5.24
C LEU A 102 11.18 -5.47 4.28
N MET A 103 10.22 -4.54 4.32
CA MET A 103 9.05 -4.53 3.43
C MET A 103 9.44 -4.49 1.95
N PHE A 104 10.42 -3.69 1.57
CA PHE A 104 10.90 -3.63 0.19
C PHE A 104 11.58 -4.93 -0.25
N MET A 105 12.31 -5.60 0.64
CA MET A 105 12.88 -6.92 0.37
C MET A 105 11.80 -7.97 0.16
N LEU A 106 10.81 -8.03 1.06
CA LEU A 106 9.70 -8.99 0.94
C LEU A 106 8.89 -8.76 -0.34
N LYS A 107 8.59 -7.50 -0.69
CA LYS A 107 7.91 -7.19 -1.97
C LYS A 107 8.71 -7.67 -3.18
N GLY A 108 10.04 -7.59 -3.14
CA GLY A 108 10.91 -8.15 -4.18
C GLY A 108 10.76 -9.66 -4.35
N GLY A 109 10.79 -10.40 -3.24
CA GLY A 109 10.56 -11.85 -3.24
C GLY A 109 9.16 -12.22 -3.74
N THR A 110 8.12 -11.50 -3.30
CA THR A 110 6.75 -11.72 -3.75
C THR A 110 6.61 -11.54 -5.27
N LEU A 111 7.16 -10.45 -5.80
CA LEU A 111 7.08 -10.19 -7.24
C LEU A 111 7.86 -11.23 -8.05
N ALA A 112 8.99 -11.74 -7.54
CA ALA A 112 9.71 -12.83 -8.19
C ALA A 112 8.85 -14.10 -8.28
N VAL A 113 8.15 -14.48 -7.21
CA VAL A 113 7.21 -15.62 -7.21
C VAL A 113 6.08 -15.41 -8.22
N LEU A 114 5.50 -14.20 -8.28
CA LEU A 114 4.44 -13.86 -9.24
C LEU A 114 4.92 -13.92 -10.69
N VAL A 115 6.12 -13.43 -10.97
CA VAL A 115 6.74 -13.49 -12.30
C VAL A 115 6.99 -14.94 -12.71
N ASP A 116 7.53 -15.77 -11.82
CA ASP A 116 7.74 -17.19 -12.11
C ASP A 116 6.43 -17.95 -12.31
N ALA A 117 5.43 -17.70 -11.46
CA ALA A 117 4.08 -18.24 -11.60
C ALA A 117 3.45 -17.85 -12.95
N GLN A 118 3.60 -16.60 -13.37
CA GLN A 118 3.07 -16.13 -14.65
C GLN A 118 3.70 -16.86 -15.85
N ARG A 119 5.02 -17.09 -15.82
CA ARG A 119 5.75 -17.79 -16.89
C ARG A 119 5.28 -19.24 -17.06
N HIS A 120 4.82 -19.88 -15.98
CA HIS A 120 4.43 -21.29 -15.97
C HIS A 120 2.91 -21.55 -16.00
N ALA A 121 2.07 -20.53 -15.77
CA ALA A 121 0.64 -20.72 -15.62
C ALA A 121 -0.12 -21.12 -16.91
N GLY A 122 0.45 -20.90 -18.11
CA GLY A 122 -0.27 -21.12 -19.37
C GLY A 122 -1.53 -20.24 -19.50
N PRO A 123 -2.51 -20.54 -20.38
CA PRO A 123 -3.70 -19.70 -20.60
C PRO A 123 -4.82 -19.95 -19.56
N VAL A 124 -4.52 -19.75 -18.28
CA VAL A 124 -5.43 -19.96 -17.13
C VAL A 124 -6.72 -19.14 -17.20
N GLU A 125 -6.70 -17.99 -17.88
CA GLU A 125 -7.86 -17.10 -18.00
C GLU A 125 -8.96 -17.64 -18.95
N ARG A 126 -8.60 -18.52 -19.89
CA ARG A 126 -9.50 -19.03 -20.95
C ARG A 126 -10.28 -20.28 -20.54
N TYR A 127 -9.76 -21.07 -19.61
CA TYR A 127 -10.38 -22.33 -19.17
C TYR A 127 -11.24 -22.14 -17.91
N PRO A 128 -12.23 -23.03 -17.67
CA PRO A 128 -12.94 -23.07 -16.39
C PRO A 128 -11.96 -23.31 -15.24
N VAL A 129 -12.18 -22.66 -14.10
CA VAL A 129 -11.28 -22.71 -12.94
C VAL A 129 -11.24 -24.14 -12.41
N ARG A 130 -10.11 -24.83 -12.63
CA ARG A 130 -9.84 -26.18 -12.11
C ARG A 130 -8.71 -26.12 -11.09
N LEU A 131 -8.83 -26.88 -10.01
CA LEU A 131 -7.78 -27.01 -8.98
C LEU A 131 -6.42 -27.42 -9.56
N ALA A 132 -6.41 -28.23 -10.62
CA ALA A 132 -5.19 -28.63 -11.32
C ALA A 132 -4.46 -27.44 -11.99
N LEU A 133 -5.20 -26.48 -12.54
CA LEU A 133 -4.62 -25.26 -13.12
C LEU A 133 -4.06 -24.34 -12.04
N LEU A 134 -4.75 -24.22 -10.90
CA LEU A 134 -4.24 -23.47 -9.74
C LEU A 134 -2.97 -24.11 -9.17
N ARG A 135 -2.91 -25.44 -9.05
CA ARG A 135 -1.70 -26.15 -8.61
C ARG A 135 -0.52 -25.96 -9.56
N ARG A 136 -0.76 -25.91 -10.87
CA ARG A 136 0.30 -25.63 -11.86
C ARG A 136 0.81 -24.18 -11.78
N ALA A 137 -0.06 -23.24 -11.44
CA ALA A 137 0.30 -21.83 -11.25
C ALA A 137 0.88 -21.53 -9.85
N ALA A 138 0.77 -22.47 -8.91
CA ALA A 138 1.35 -22.34 -7.58
C ALA A 138 2.87 -22.57 -7.65
N ARG A 139 3.63 -21.48 -7.44
CA ARG A 139 5.11 -21.48 -7.40
C ARG A 139 5.62 -20.88 -6.10
N THR A 140 4.80 -20.93 -5.05
CA THR A 140 5.18 -20.47 -3.73
C THR A 140 6.15 -21.47 -3.11
N ASP A 141 7.42 -21.31 -3.47
CA ASP A 141 8.54 -22.03 -2.90
C ASP A 141 9.43 -21.03 -2.15
N VAL A 142 9.91 -21.45 -0.98
CA VAL A 142 10.82 -20.66 -0.15
C VAL A 142 12.10 -20.35 -0.91
N GLU A 143 12.60 -21.28 -1.73
CA GLU A 143 13.82 -21.07 -2.52
C GLU A 143 13.63 -19.99 -3.57
N VAL A 144 12.52 -20.02 -4.31
CA VAL A 144 12.18 -19.02 -5.33
C VAL A 144 12.02 -17.65 -4.67
N PHE A 145 11.35 -17.59 -3.52
CA PHE A 145 11.18 -16.36 -2.75
C PHE A 145 12.52 -15.79 -2.25
N LEU A 146 13.38 -16.61 -1.65
CA LEU A 146 14.68 -16.19 -1.12
C LEU A 146 15.65 -15.80 -2.23
N ALA A 147 15.69 -16.55 -3.33
CA ALA A 147 16.49 -16.22 -4.51
C ALA A 147 16.04 -14.90 -5.12
N GLY A 148 14.72 -14.71 -5.29
CA GLY A 148 14.12 -13.46 -5.75
C GLY A 148 14.48 -12.28 -4.85
N THR A 149 14.35 -12.46 -3.53
CA THR A 149 14.71 -11.45 -2.52
C THR A 149 16.17 -11.05 -2.64
N ARG A 150 17.11 -12.02 -2.68
CA ARG A 150 18.55 -11.75 -2.77
C ARG A 150 18.92 -11.00 -4.05
N ARG A 151 18.36 -11.43 -5.17
CA ARG A 151 18.62 -10.88 -6.51
C ARG A 151 18.11 -9.45 -6.67
N LEU A 152 16.89 -9.19 -6.18
CA LEU A 152 16.22 -7.90 -6.35
C LEU A 152 16.51 -6.91 -5.21
N ARG A 153 17.07 -7.37 -4.08
CA ARG A 153 17.35 -6.58 -2.87
C ARG A 153 17.89 -5.18 -3.16
N ARG A 154 19.05 -5.07 -3.83
CA ARG A 154 19.71 -3.76 -4.02
C ARG A 154 18.85 -2.80 -4.83
N ARG A 155 18.09 -3.30 -5.81
CA ARG A 155 17.28 -2.49 -6.71
C ARG A 155 15.98 -2.06 -6.05
N PHE A 156 15.33 -2.98 -5.33
CA PHE A 156 14.14 -2.70 -4.53
C PHE A 156 14.44 -1.75 -3.37
N LEU A 157 15.59 -1.90 -2.68
CA LEU A 157 16.01 -0.95 -1.64
C LEU A 157 16.25 0.45 -2.19
N ARG A 158 16.91 0.59 -3.35
CA ARG A 158 17.12 1.91 -3.98
C ARG A 158 15.81 2.55 -4.41
N LEU A 159 14.93 1.78 -5.04
CA LEU A 159 13.61 2.26 -5.45
C LEU A 159 12.76 2.64 -4.23
N GLY A 160 12.80 1.82 -3.18
CA GLY A 160 12.11 2.07 -1.92
C GLY A 160 12.65 3.27 -1.16
N ALA A 161 13.97 3.48 -1.13
CA ALA A 161 14.58 4.68 -0.56
C ALA A 161 14.16 5.94 -1.32
N PHE A 162 14.11 5.89 -2.65
CA PHE A 162 13.58 7.00 -3.46
C PHE A 162 12.11 7.28 -3.12
N LEU A 163 11.28 6.24 -3.01
CA LEU A 163 9.88 6.38 -2.62
C LEU A 163 9.74 7.01 -1.21
N LEU A 164 10.58 6.57 -0.27
CA LEU A 164 10.60 7.10 1.09
C LEU A 164 10.95 8.59 1.10
N VAL A 165 11.97 9.01 0.34
CA VAL A 165 12.32 10.43 0.17
C VAL A 165 11.16 11.22 -0.44
N VAL A 166 10.51 10.70 -1.48
CA VAL A 166 9.35 11.36 -2.10
C VAL A 166 8.20 11.51 -1.10
N TYR A 167 7.92 10.49 -0.29
CA TYR A 167 6.88 10.55 0.75
C TYR A 167 7.24 11.50 1.88
N THR A 168 8.49 11.50 2.35
CA THR A 168 8.96 12.46 3.37
C THR A 168 8.86 13.90 2.86
N LEU A 169 9.29 14.16 1.62
CA LEU A 169 9.18 15.49 1.02
C LEU A 169 7.71 15.91 0.80
N SER A 170 6.87 15.00 0.28
CA SER A 170 5.45 15.30 0.01
C SER A 170 4.68 15.54 1.31
N GLY A 171 4.90 14.69 2.33
CA GLY A 171 4.28 14.84 3.65
C GLY A 171 4.79 16.08 4.38
N GLY A 172 6.10 16.35 4.31
CA GLY A 172 6.70 17.56 4.89
C GLY A 172 6.17 18.84 4.24
N LEU A 173 6.06 18.87 2.91
CA LEU A 173 5.49 20.00 2.17
C LEU A 173 4.02 20.20 2.53
N TYR A 174 3.23 19.13 2.59
CA TYR A 174 1.83 19.21 3.01
C TYR A 174 1.69 19.73 4.45
N LEU A 175 2.48 19.21 5.39
CA LEU A 175 2.47 19.65 6.77
C LEU A 175 2.86 21.13 6.88
N ALA A 176 3.88 21.57 6.13
CA ALA A 176 4.29 22.96 6.09
C ALA A 176 3.16 23.88 5.57
N VAL A 177 2.45 23.48 4.51
CA VAL A 177 1.30 24.22 3.99
C VAL A 177 0.17 24.30 5.02
N VAL A 178 -0.14 23.19 5.69
CA VAL A 178 -1.19 23.13 6.71
C VAL A 178 -0.84 24.03 7.90
N VAL A 179 0.38 23.91 8.44
CA VAL A 179 0.83 24.71 9.58
C VAL A 179 0.91 26.19 9.23
N ALA A 180 1.48 26.53 8.07
CA ALA A 180 1.57 27.92 7.61
C ALA A 180 0.19 28.55 7.41
N GLY A 181 -0.75 27.80 6.82
CA GLY A 181 -2.09 28.32 6.60
C GLY A 181 -2.91 28.44 7.89
N TYR A 182 -2.79 27.52 8.84
CA TYR A 182 -3.40 27.71 10.17
C TYR A 182 -2.84 28.93 10.91
N ARG A 183 -1.54 29.23 10.76
CA ARG A 183 -0.93 30.45 11.33
C ARG A 183 -1.40 31.72 10.61
N ALA A 184 -1.61 31.65 9.30
CA ALA A 184 -2.01 32.80 8.49
C ALA A 184 -3.50 33.18 8.64
N VAL A 185 -4.36 32.24 9.03
CA VAL A 185 -5.82 32.47 9.09
C VAL A 185 -6.26 33.27 10.33
N GLY A 186 -5.48 33.31 11.42
CA GLY A 186 -5.77 34.18 12.59
C GLY A 186 -7.17 34.01 13.21
N ASP A 187 -7.51 34.88 14.19
CA ASP A 187 -8.83 34.90 14.87
C ASP A 187 -10.00 35.38 13.96
N ASP A 188 -9.69 35.89 12.77
CA ASP A 188 -10.66 36.50 11.86
C ASP A 188 -11.39 35.45 11.02
N GLY A 189 -12.25 34.63 11.66
CA GLY A 189 -13.51 34.06 11.13
C GLY A 189 -13.53 33.33 9.77
N PHE A 190 -12.43 33.19 9.04
CA PHE A 190 -12.36 32.73 7.64
C PHE A 190 -12.26 31.19 7.56
N LEU A 191 -12.95 30.50 8.46
CA LEU A 191 -12.91 29.04 8.63
C LEU A 191 -13.44 28.29 7.40
N VAL A 192 -14.42 28.86 6.69
CA VAL A 192 -15.03 28.21 5.50
C VAL A 192 -14.09 28.25 4.28
N GLY A 193 -13.37 29.36 4.06
CA GLY A 193 -12.40 29.45 2.96
C GLY A 193 -11.19 28.53 3.17
N TRP A 194 -10.70 28.44 4.41
CA TRP A 194 -9.59 27.56 4.74
C TRP A 194 -9.93 26.07 4.62
N THR A 195 -11.14 25.65 5.03
CA THR A 195 -11.56 24.23 4.90
C THR A 195 -11.61 23.79 3.44
N VAL A 196 -12.06 24.65 2.52
CA VAL A 196 -12.05 24.36 1.07
C VAL A 196 -10.62 24.24 0.54
N ILE A 197 -9.71 25.15 0.91
CA ILE A 197 -8.31 25.08 0.51
C ILE A 197 -7.65 23.82 1.06
N ALA A 198 -7.86 23.50 2.34
CA ALA A 198 -7.35 22.29 2.98
C ALA A 198 -7.88 21.02 2.30
N ALA A 199 -9.16 21.00 1.91
CA ALA A 199 -9.76 19.91 1.16
C ALA A 199 -9.13 19.76 -0.24
N LEU A 200 -8.91 20.86 -0.96
CA LEU A 200 -8.23 20.85 -2.26
C LEU A 200 -6.78 20.39 -2.16
N CYS A 201 -6.02 20.89 -1.18
CA CYS A 201 -4.65 20.47 -0.92
C CYS A 201 -4.59 18.98 -0.55
N SER A 202 -5.52 18.49 0.28
CA SER A 202 -5.63 17.08 0.63
C SER A 202 -5.95 16.22 -0.60
N GLY A 203 -6.92 16.65 -1.43
CA GLY A 203 -7.28 15.95 -2.66
C GLY A 203 -6.11 15.88 -3.66
N LEU A 204 -5.37 16.99 -3.80
CA LEU A 204 -4.17 17.04 -4.65
C LEU A 204 -3.07 16.13 -4.12
N LEU A 205 -2.84 16.10 -2.81
CA LEU A 205 -1.88 15.21 -2.17
C LEU A 205 -2.25 13.74 -2.41
N VAL A 206 -3.52 13.38 -2.22
CA VAL A 206 -4.01 12.03 -2.47
C VAL A 206 -3.81 11.63 -3.94
N ALA A 207 -4.15 12.52 -4.87
CA ALA A 207 -3.93 12.29 -6.30
C ALA A 207 -2.44 12.11 -6.63
N TRP A 208 -1.56 12.94 -6.05
CA TRP A 208 -0.12 12.85 -6.20
C TRP A 208 0.46 11.54 -5.66
N VAL A 209 0.13 11.18 -4.41
CA VAL A 209 0.58 9.92 -3.79
C VAL A 209 0.08 8.72 -4.60
N THR A 210 -1.14 8.80 -5.12
CA THR A 210 -1.72 7.77 -5.98
C THR A 210 -0.92 7.60 -7.29
N LEU A 211 -0.56 8.70 -7.93
CA LEU A 211 0.26 8.71 -9.15
C LEU A 211 1.65 8.12 -8.90
N VAL A 212 2.30 8.54 -7.80
CA VAL A 212 3.60 8.04 -7.37
C VAL A 212 3.55 6.54 -7.11
N ASN A 213 2.54 6.06 -6.36
CA ASN A 213 2.38 4.65 -6.03
C ASN A 213 2.10 3.79 -7.27
N THR A 214 1.29 4.29 -8.20
CA THR A 214 1.03 3.61 -9.48
C THR A 214 2.30 3.47 -10.31
N THR A 215 3.05 4.55 -10.45
CA THR A 215 4.34 4.56 -11.17
C THR A 215 5.34 3.61 -10.50
N TYR A 216 5.42 3.64 -9.17
CA TYR A 216 6.25 2.75 -8.39
C TYR A 216 5.91 1.28 -8.65
N LEU A 217 4.62 0.91 -8.60
CA LEU A 217 4.16 -0.44 -8.85
C LEU A 217 4.51 -0.90 -10.27
N LEU A 218 4.32 -0.05 -11.28
CA LEU A 218 4.70 -0.35 -12.68
C LEU A 218 6.21 -0.60 -12.82
N VAL A 219 7.04 0.26 -12.20
CA VAL A 219 8.50 0.09 -12.21
C VAL A 219 8.90 -1.21 -11.52
N GLN A 220 8.28 -1.55 -10.40
CA GLN A 220 8.53 -2.81 -9.71
C GLN A 220 8.21 -4.03 -10.58
N VAL A 221 7.06 -4.02 -11.25
CA VAL A 221 6.61 -5.08 -12.16
C VAL A 221 7.57 -5.26 -13.32
N VAL A 222 7.93 -4.19 -14.03
CA VAL A 222 8.87 -4.23 -15.17
C VAL A 222 10.26 -4.70 -14.74
N MET A 223 10.73 -4.19 -13.59
CA MET A 223 12.03 -4.54 -13.04
C MET A 223 12.11 -6.02 -12.65
N ALA A 224 11.04 -6.58 -12.07
CA ALA A 224 10.98 -8.00 -11.71
C ALA A 224 10.80 -8.91 -12.94
N ALA A 225 10.06 -8.46 -13.96
CA ALA A 225 9.78 -9.25 -15.15
C ALA A 225 11.01 -9.43 -16.07
N ARG A 226 11.80 -8.36 -16.26
CA ARG A 226 12.94 -8.33 -17.21
C ARG A 226 14.29 -8.08 -16.56
N ASP A 227 14.37 -8.05 -15.24
CA ASP A 227 15.63 -7.89 -14.52
C ASP A 227 16.43 -6.66 -14.92
N LEU A 228 15.71 -5.57 -15.14
CA LEU A 228 16.28 -4.28 -15.52
C LEU A 228 16.82 -3.52 -14.31
N SER A 229 17.66 -2.51 -14.58
CA SER A 229 18.04 -1.51 -13.58
C SER A 229 16.87 -0.53 -13.34
N VAL A 230 16.88 0.18 -12.21
CA VAL A 230 15.80 1.13 -11.86
C VAL A 230 15.59 2.19 -12.96
N ARG A 231 16.68 2.71 -13.55
CA ARG A 231 16.61 3.72 -14.63
C ARG A 231 16.05 3.14 -15.93
N ALA A 232 16.50 1.95 -16.31
CA ALA A 232 16.00 1.28 -17.52
C ALA A 232 14.52 0.90 -17.37
N ALA A 233 14.12 0.40 -16.20
CA ALA A 233 12.73 0.11 -15.90
C ALA A 233 11.85 1.37 -15.93
N ALA A 234 12.33 2.50 -15.39
CA ALA A 234 11.61 3.77 -15.45
C ALA A 234 11.43 4.27 -16.90
N GLY A 235 12.47 4.16 -17.73
CA GLY A 235 12.38 4.50 -19.16
C GLY A 235 11.36 3.64 -19.91
N GLU A 236 11.36 2.33 -19.65
CA GLU A 236 10.41 1.39 -20.26
C GLU A 236 8.97 1.65 -19.80
N VAL A 237 8.78 1.91 -18.50
CA VAL A 237 7.48 2.31 -17.94
C VAL A 237 6.99 3.61 -18.57
N LEU A 238 7.86 4.61 -18.75
CA LEU A 238 7.49 5.87 -19.40
C LEU A 238 7.09 5.65 -20.87
N ARG A 239 7.79 4.76 -21.58
CA ARG A 239 7.44 4.38 -22.95
C ARG A 239 6.08 3.67 -23.00
N LEU A 240 5.85 2.74 -22.07
CA LEU A 240 4.57 2.02 -21.94
C LEU A 240 3.43 3.01 -21.64
N LEU A 241 3.64 3.93 -20.69
CA LEU A 241 2.67 4.96 -20.30
C LEU A 241 2.33 5.87 -21.47
N ARG A 242 3.29 6.22 -22.33
CA ARG A 242 3.04 7.02 -23.54
C ARG A 242 2.31 6.23 -24.64
N GLY A 243 2.53 4.92 -24.73
CA GLY A 243 1.94 4.07 -25.77
C GLY A 243 0.53 3.59 -25.45
N ASP A 244 0.20 3.35 -24.17
CA ASP A 244 -1.03 2.64 -23.78
C ASP A 244 -1.64 3.18 -22.46
N THR A 245 -1.59 4.50 -22.27
CA THR A 245 -2.03 5.19 -21.04
C THR A 245 -3.42 4.78 -20.59
N VAL A 246 -4.35 4.69 -21.54
CA VAL A 246 -5.77 4.43 -21.28
C VAL A 246 -6.00 3.04 -20.69
N ARG A 247 -5.23 2.03 -21.12
CA ARG A 247 -5.36 0.66 -20.57
C ARG A 247 -4.80 0.58 -19.16
N MET A 248 -3.66 1.19 -18.90
CA MET A 248 -3.08 1.24 -17.55
C MET A 248 -3.96 2.02 -16.58
N LEU A 249 -4.44 3.18 -16.99
CA LEU A 249 -5.38 3.97 -16.21
C LEU A 249 -6.68 3.20 -15.97
N GLY A 250 -7.13 2.40 -16.95
CA GLY A 250 -8.29 1.51 -16.80
C GLY A 250 -8.10 0.43 -15.73
N ILE A 251 -6.97 -0.30 -15.73
CA ILE A 251 -6.68 -1.29 -14.68
C ILE A 251 -6.58 -0.60 -13.32
N PHE A 252 -5.84 0.52 -13.26
CA PHE A 252 -5.69 1.31 -12.05
C PHE A 252 -7.05 1.74 -11.50
N ALA A 253 -7.91 2.35 -12.33
CA ALA A 253 -9.23 2.83 -11.93
C ALA A 253 -10.14 1.70 -11.43
N VAL A 254 -10.11 0.53 -12.09
CA VAL A 254 -10.88 -0.64 -11.64
C VAL A 254 -10.37 -1.17 -10.30
N THR A 255 -9.06 -1.31 -10.13
CA THR A 255 -8.48 -1.74 -8.85
C THR A 255 -8.73 -0.72 -7.75
N ALA A 256 -8.53 0.57 -8.01
CA ALA A 256 -8.78 1.65 -7.06
C ALA A 256 -10.26 1.72 -6.66
N GLY A 257 -11.18 1.57 -7.62
CA GLY A 257 -12.62 1.49 -7.35
C GLY A 257 -12.96 0.29 -6.46
N LEU A 258 -12.38 -0.88 -6.73
CA LEU A 258 -12.59 -2.08 -5.91
C LEU A 258 -12.04 -1.92 -4.48
N VAL A 259 -10.86 -1.31 -4.33
CA VAL A 259 -10.28 -0.95 -3.04
C VAL A 259 -11.14 0.07 -2.30
N GLY A 260 -11.68 1.07 -3.01
CA GLY A 260 -12.60 2.06 -2.47
C GLY A 260 -13.88 1.44 -1.94
N VAL A 261 -14.52 0.56 -2.72
CA VAL A 261 -15.71 -0.19 -2.31
C VAL A 261 -15.41 -1.08 -1.10
N ALA A 262 -14.29 -1.81 -1.11
CA ALA A 262 -13.87 -2.63 0.02
C ALA A 262 -13.62 -1.80 1.29
N THR A 263 -13.06 -0.60 1.13
CA THR A 263 -12.83 0.35 2.22
C THR A 263 -14.14 0.85 2.81
N LEU A 264 -15.08 1.28 1.96
CA LEU A 264 -16.41 1.72 2.39
C LEU A 264 -17.19 0.60 3.09
N ALA A 265 -17.21 -0.60 2.51
CA ALA A 265 -17.83 -1.77 3.11
C ALA A 265 -17.22 -2.10 4.48
N SER A 266 -15.89 -2.00 4.60
CA SER A 266 -15.23 -2.21 5.88
C SER A 266 -15.57 -1.13 6.90
N LEU A 267 -15.69 0.14 6.50
CA LEU A 267 -16.10 1.22 7.42
C LEU A 267 -17.53 1.01 7.93
N VAL A 268 -18.44 0.63 7.03
CA VAL A 268 -19.83 0.29 7.39
C VAL A 268 -19.87 -0.90 8.35
N ALA A 269 -19.06 -1.94 8.10
CA ALA A 269 -18.96 -3.09 8.98
C ALA A 269 -18.41 -2.71 10.36
N THR A 270 -17.36 -1.90 10.42
CA THR A 270 -16.78 -1.42 11.70
C THR A 270 -17.78 -0.55 12.47
N ALA A 271 -18.50 0.36 11.81
CA ALA A 271 -19.51 1.19 12.43
C ALA A 271 -20.69 0.35 12.97
N GLY A 272 -21.16 -0.63 12.20
CA GLY A 272 -22.22 -1.55 12.63
C GLY A 272 -21.82 -2.41 13.83
N LEU A 273 -20.60 -2.94 13.83
CA LEU A 273 -20.06 -3.70 14.97
C LEU A 273 -19.84 -2.81 16.20
N GLY A 274 -19.43 -1.55 15.99
CA GLY A 274 -19.29 -0.55 17.06
C GLY A 274 -20.62 -0.25 17.77
N LEU A 275 -21.72 -0.17 17.02
CA LEU A 275 -23.05 0.03 17.59
C LEU A 275 -23.47 -1.14 18.50
N ILE A 276 -23.09 -2.37 18.14
CA ILE A 276 -23.41 -3.59 18.91
C ILE A 276 -22.55 -3.69 20.18
N SER A 277 -21.33 -3.13 20.17
CA SER A 277 -20.41 -3.19 21.32
C SER A 277 -20.83 -2.36 22.53
N PHE A 278 -21.88 -1.54 22.44
CA PHE A 278 -22.43 -0.79 23.59
C PHE A 278 -23.07 -1.69 24.65
N VAL A 279 -23.37 -2.96 24.35
CA VAL A 279 -23.88 -3.92 25.33
C VAL A 279 -22.70 -4.72 25.92
N PRO A 280 -22.38 -4.63 27.23
CA PRO A 280 -21.13 -5.14 27.80
C PRO A 280 -20.80 -6.60 27.48
N PHE A 281 -21.79 -7.49 27.60
CA PHE A 281 -21.60 -8.92 27.33
C PHE A 281 -21.58 -9.27 25.84
N VAL A 282 -22.25 -8.47 25.01
CA VAL A 282 -22.25 -8.64 23.54
C VAL A 282 -21.00 -8.00 22.93
N GLY A 283 -20.44 -6.95 23.54
CA GLY A 283 -19.18 -6.35 23.14
C GLY A 283 -18.02 -7.34 23.17
N LEU A 284 -17.96 -8.19 24.19
CA LEU A 284 -16.96 -9.26 24.30
C LEU A 284 -17.08 -10.32 23.19
N THR A 285 -18.29 -10.65 22.73
CA THR A 285 -18.48 -11.57 21.60
C THR A 285 -18.25 -10.91 20.24
N VAL A 286 -18.36 -9.58 20.17
CA VAL A 286 -18.06 -8.77 18.98
C VAL A 286 -16.55 -8.61 18.75
N LEU A 287 -15.71 -8.65 19.79
CA LEU A 287 -14.25 -8.51 19.65
C LEU A 287 -13.60 -9.53 18.69
N PRO A 288 -13.86 -10.85 18.79
CA PRO A 288 -13.37 -11.82 17.80
C PRO A 288 -13.84 -11.50 16.38
N LEU A 289 -15.09 -11.04 16.21
CA LEU A 289 -15.65 -10.72 14.90
C LEU A 289 -15.01 -9.46 14.31
N GLN A 290 -14.73 -8.43 15.13
CA GLN A 290 -13.97 -7.24 14.72
C GLN A 290 -12.54 -7.61 14.31
N LEU A 291 -11.88 -8.50 15.05
CA LEU A 291 -10.55 -8.99 14.70
C LEU A 291 -10.58 -9.72 13.34
N VAL A 292 -11.55 -10.62 13.14
CA VAL A 292 -11.72 -11.33 11.86
C VAL A 292 -12.01 -10.36 10.72
N ALA A 293 -12.85 -9.35 10.92
CA ALA A 293 -13.14 -8.32 9.92
C ALA A 293 -11.89 -7.52 9.56
N TRP A 294 -11.07 -7.16 10.55
CA TRP A 294 -9.81 -6.46 10.35
C TRP A 294 -8.78 -7.32 9.61
N LEU A 295 -8.62 -8.59 10.00
CA LEU A 295 -7.76 -9.56 9.33
C LEU A 295 -8.19 -9.75 7.86
N LEU A 296 -9.49 -9.96 7.62
CA LEU A 296 -10.04 -10.15 6.28
C LEU A 296 -9.81 -8.90 5.42
N ARG A 297 -10.04 -7.71 5.97
CA ARG A 297 -9.78 -6.43 5.28
C ARG A 297 -8.32 -6.33 4.84
N GLY A 298 -7.38 -6.60 5.75
CA GLY A 298 -5.96 -6.56 5.45
C GLY A 298 -5.56 -7.56 4.37
N LEU A 299 -6.06 -8.80 4.47
CA LEU A 299 -5.79 -9.85 3.49
C LEU A 299 -6.35 -9.51 2.10
N VAL A 300 -7.59 -9.00 2.04
CA VAL A 300 -8.23 -8.57 0.79
C VAL A 300 -7.43 -7.45 0.12
N PHE A 301 -6.90 -6.48 0.87
CA PHE A 301 -6.08 -5.43 0.28
C PHE A 301 -4.76 -5.97 -0.30
N GLN A 302 -4.08 -6.89 0.38
CA GLN A 302 -2.89 -7.52 -0.20
C GLN A 302 -3.23 -8.31 -1.44
N TYR A 303 -4.32 -9.05 -1.41
CA TYR A 303 -4.82 -9.82 -2.54
C TYR A 303 -5.11 -8.93 -3.76
N LEU A 304 -5.79 -7.79 -3.56
CA LEU A 304 -6.07 -6.82 -4.62
C LEU A 304 -4.79 -6.18 -5.16
N GLY A 305 -3.83 -5.86 -4.28
CA GLY A 305 -2.52 -5.36 -4.67
C GLY A 305 -1.78 -6.35 -5.58
N LEU A 306 -1.73 -7.63 -5.21
CA LEU A 306 -1.08 -8.67 -6.00
C LEU A 306 -1.84 -9.00 -7.29
N THR A 307 -3.17 -8.94 -7.25
CA THR A 307 -4.02 -9.06 -8.44
C THR A 307 -3.68 -7.98 -9.47
N SER A 308 -3.52 -6.72 -9.01
CA SER A 308 -3.15 -5.62 -9.89
C SER A 308 -1.74 -5.81 -10.48
N ALA A 309 -0.77 -6.22 -9.67
CA ALA A 309 0.58 -6.52 -10.13
C ALA A 309 0.61 -7.64 -11.18
N GLY A 310 -0.15 -8.72 -10.95
CA GLY A 310 -0.32 -9.80 -11.93
C GLY A 310 -1.03 -9.35 -13.21
N ALA A 311 -2.01 -8.44 -13.11
CA ALA A 311 -2.66 -7.87 -14.28
C ALA A 311 -1.69 -7.02 -15.12
N TYR A 312 -0.87 -6.18 -14.48
CA TYR A 312 0.17 -5.41 -15.19
C TYR A 312 1.22 -6.32 -15.82
N LEU A 313 1.67 -7.36 -15.10
CA LEU A 313 2.58 -8.36 -15.66
C LEU A 313 1.99 -9.02 -16.91
N SER A 314 0.70 -9.34 -16.93
CA SER A 314 0.04 -9.97 -18.09
C SER A 314 -0.07 -9.07 -19.31
N LEU A 315 -0.11 -7.74 -19.12
CA LEU A 315 -0.03 -6.77 -20.20
C LEU A 315 1.40 -6.61 -20.72
N TYR A 316 2.38 -6.66 -19.83
CA TYR A 316 3.77 -6.43 -20.17
C TYR A 316 4.47 -7.64 -20.79
N ASP A 317 4.11 -8.85 -20.36
CA ASP A 317 4.62 -10.11 -20.87
C ASP A 317 3.44 -11.03 -21.24
N PRO A 318 2.79 -10.79 -22.41
CA PRO A 318 1.60 -11.51 -22.80
C PRO A 318 1.92 -13.00 -23.00
N PRO A 319 1.05 -13.93 -22.54
CA PRO A 319 1.28 -15.35 -22.70
C PRO A 319 1.47 -15.73 -24.18
N ILE A 320 2.40 -16.66 -24.43
CA ILE A 320 2.63 -17.26 -25.75
C ILE A 320 1.28 -17.82 -26.25
N GLY A 321 0.73 -17.19 -27.30
CA GLY A 321 -0.62 -17.46 -27.83
C GLY A 321 -1.59 -16.26 -27.87
N SER A 322 -1.15 -15.07 -27.48
CA SER A 322 -1.92 -13.81 -27.57
C SER A 322 -1.73 -13.07 -28.91
N THR A 323 -0.58 -13.23 -29.58
CA THR A 323 -0.20 -12.49 -30.79
C THR A 323 -0.76 -13.06 -32.10
N ALA A 324 -1.43 -14.22 -32.07
CA ALA A 324 -1.89 -14.89 -33.29
C ALA A 324 -3.22 -14.35 -33.84
N THR A 325 -3.97 -13.53 -33.11
CA THR A 325 -5.35 -13.14 -33.52
C THR A 325 -5.44 -11.75 -34.15
N THR A 326 -4.34 -11.01 -34.30
CA THR A 326 -4.34 -9.66 -34.90
C THR A 326 -3.72 -9.57 -36.30
N ARG A 327 -3.23 -10.69 -36.86
CA ARG A 327 -2.71 -10.76 -38.25
C ARG A 327 -3.39 -11.84 -39.10
N VAL A 328 -4.68 -12.10 -38.89
CA VAL A 328 -5.48 -12.95 -39.78
C VAL A 328 -6.60 -12.08 -40.34
N GLY A 329 -6.22 -11.20 -41.26
CA GLY A 329 -7.13 -10.21 -41.86
C GLY A 329 -6.61 -9.56 -43.14
N GLU A 330 -5.43 -9.94 -43.63
CA GLU A 330 -4.99 -9.61 -44.99
C GLU A 330 -4.86 -10.92 -45.76
N VAL A 331 -5.96 -11.28 -46.42
CA VAL A 331 -5.94 -12.22 -47.55
C VAL A 331 -5.67 -11.34 -48.78
N PRO A 332 -4.57 -11.54 -49.52
CA PRO A 332 -4.39 -10.86 -50.80
C PRO A 332 -5.37 -11.45 -51.82
N ALA A 333 -6.14 -10.57 -52.45
CA ALA A 333 -6.74 -10.81 -53.76
C ALA A 333 -5.87 -10.15 -54.83
#